data_AF-A0A9D4EF87-F1
#
_entry.id   AF-A0A9D4EF87-F1
#
_cell.length_a   1.000
_cell.length_b   1.000
_cell.length_c   1.000
_cell.angle_alpha   90.00
_cell.angle_beta   90.00
_cell.angle_gamma   90.00
#
_symmetry.space_group_name_H-M   'P 1'
#
loop_
_entity.id
_entity.type
_entity.pdbx_description
1 polymer ?
#
loop_
_entity_poly.entity_id
_entity_poly.type
_entity_poly.pdbx_seq_one_letter_code
_entity_poly.pdbx_strand_id
1 'polypeptide(L)'
;MEAYYDDFMRMESYCDDCKVMESSCDDGMLMESCNDDFIVMECYFDDCMVMESCCDYCMVMESCCDNCMVMESYGDGSRVTEAYYDDFMRMESYCDHCMVIQSYCDDCKIMESCCDDGMLMESCNDDLIVMECYFDDSMVMESCCGDCMVMESCCGDCMVTESCCGDCMVMDSCSGDCIW
;
A
#
# COMPACT_ATOMS: atom_id res chain seq x y z
N MET A 1 -4.35 11.93 17.37
CA MET A 1 -5.24 11.42 18.45
C MET A 1 -4.73 10.03 18.75
N GLU A 2 -4.29 9.75 19.98
CA GLU A 2 -3.79 8.44 20.40
C GLU A 2 -4.92 7.66 21.10
N ALA A 3 -5.11 6.40 20.73
CA ALA A 3 -6.10 5.51 21.37
C ALA A 3 -5.53 4.09 21.54
N TYR A 4 -5.86 3.47 22.68
CA TYR A 4 -5.48 2.10 23.06
C TYR A 4 -6.73 1.36 23.56
N TYR A 5 -7.00 0.17 23.01
CA TYR A 5 -8.12 -0.68 23.45
C TYR A 5 -7.74 -2.16 23.41
N ASP A 6 -8.28 -2.94 24.34
CA ASP A 6 -8.14 -4.40 24.37
C ASP A 6 -9.18 -5.09 23.46
N ASP A 7 -10.24 -4.36 23.07
CA ASP A 7 -11.31 -4.84 22.20
C ASP A 7 -11.26 -4.09 20.84
N PHE A 8 -12.16 -4.42 19.92
CA PHE A 8 -12.33 -3.75 18.63
C PHE A 8 -12.43 -2.20 18.71
N MET A 9 -11.56 -1.51 17.97
CA MET A 9 -11.54 -0.05 17.83
C MET A 9 -12.10 0.40 16.47
N ARG A 10 -12.98 1.40 16.47
CA ARG A 10 -13.36 2.15 15.26
C ARG A 10 -13.03 3.63 15.43
N MET A 11 -12.23 4.17 14.52
CA MET A 11 -11.87 5.59 14.47
C MET A 11 -12.30 6.19 13.13
N GLU A 12 -13.10 7.24 13.19
CA GLU A 12 -13.52 8.01 12.03
C GLU A 12 -13.16 9.46 12.23
N SER A 13 -12.65 10.11 11.18
CA SER A 13 -12.32 11.52 11.29
C SER A 13 -12.32 12.26 9.97
N TYR A 14 -12.81 13.50 9.98
CA TYR A 14 -12.94 14.35 8.80
C TYR A 14 -12.50 15.77 9.16
N CYS A 15 -11.53 16.34 8.45
CA CYS A 15 -11.13 17.74 8.64
C CYS A 15 -10.47 18.35 7.41
N ASP A 16 -10.66 19.65 7.21
CA ASP A 16 -10.08 20.38 6.08
C ASP A 16 -8.56 20.58 6.27
N ASP A 17 -8.10 20.70 7.52
CA ASP A 17 -6.69 20.90 7.87
C ASP A 17 -5.91 19.57 8.02
N CYS A 18 -4.60 19.68 8.28
CA CYS A 18 -3.73 18.55 8.61
C CYS A 18 -4.22 17.70 9.80
N LYS A 19 -4.09 16.38 9.70
CA LYS A 19 -4.40 15.41 10.75
C LYS A 19 -3.27 14.43 10.99
N VAL A 20 -3.14 14.03 12.24
CA VAL A 20 -2.34 12.88 12.69
C VAL A 20 -3.23 11.96 13.53
N MET A 21 -3.31 10.70 13.13
CA MET A 21 -3.96 9.62 13.87
C MET A 21 -2.95 8.54 14.22
N GLU A 22 -2.97 8.15 15.49
CA GLU A 22 -2.10 7.13 16.02
C GLU A 22 -2.95 6.17 16.84
N SER A 23 -2.80 4.87 16.63
CA SER A 23 -3.64 3.91 17.31
C SER A 23 -2.99 2.54 17.45
N SER A 24 -3.40 1.83 18.49
CA SER A 24 -3.11 0.42 18.63
C SER A 24 -4.25 -0.29 19.33
N CYS A 25 -4.48 -1.56 18.96
CA CYS A 25 -5.39 -2.44 19.67
C CYS A 25 -5.04 -3.91 19.40
N ASP A 26 -5.35 -4.76 20.37
CA ASP A 26 -4.98 -6.18 20.31
C ASP A 26 -5.93 -6.95 19.37
N ASP A 27 -7.23 -6.64 19.40
CA ASP A 27 -8.22 -7.27 18.52
C ASP A 27 -8.24 -6.61 17.11
N GLY A 28 -9.33 -5.92 16.76
CA GLY A 28 -9.55 -5.40 15.41
C GLY A 28 -9.65 -3.88 15.32
N MET A 29 -9.14 -3.31 14.22
CA MET A 29 -9.29 -1.90 13.88
C MET A 29 -10.10 -1.66 12.62
N LEU A 30 -10.96 -0.65 12.68
CA LEU A 30 -11.37 0.12 11.50
C LEU A 30 -10.94 1.58 11.66
N MET A 31 -10.15 2.08 10.72
CA MET A 31 -9.80 3.49 10.63
C MET A 31 -10.30 4.07 9.31
N GLU A 32 -11.06 5.15 9.39
CA GLU A 32 -11.53 5.92 8.24
C GLU A 32 -11.11 7.39 8.42
N SER A 33 -10.41 7.97 7.44
CA SER A 33 -10.26 9.43 7.44
C SER A 33 -10.19 10.09 6.08
N CYS A 34 -10.74 11.31 6.03
CA CYS A 34 -10.75 12.12 4.83
C CYS A 34 -10.39 13.56 5.16
N ASN A 35 -9.40 14.11 4.45
CA ASN A 35 -8.93 15.47 4.63
C ASN A 35 -8.49 16.13 3.33
N ASP A 36 -8.64 17.44 3.23
CA ASP A 36 -8.14 18.17 2.06
C ASP A 36 -6.60 18.24 2.13
N ASP A 37 -6.02 18.78 3.21
CA ASP A 37 -4.58 19.10 3.28
C ASP A 37 -3.65 17.90 3.50
N PHE A 38 -3.63 17.30 4.69
CA PHE A 38 -2.60 16.31 5.02
C PHE A 38 -3.12 15.26 6.00
N ILE A 39 -2.78 14.00 5.76
CA ILE A 39 -3.04 12.88 6.68
C ILE A 39 -1.75 12.16 6.99
N VAL A 40 -1.50 11.94 8.28
CA VAL A 40 -0.58 10.90 8.79
C VAL A 40 -1.39 9.90 9.60
N MET A 41 -1.24 8.63 9.27
CA MET A 41 -1.82 7.51 10.03
C MET A 41 -0.73 6.53 10.41
N GLU A 42 -0.67 6.22 11.70
CA GLU A 42 0.26 5.23 12.27
C GLU A 42 -0.52 4.24 13.13
N CYS A 43 -0.42 2.94 12.82
CA CYS A 43 -1.32 1.92 13.36
C CYS A 43 -0.59 0.61 13.65
N TYR A 44 -0.74 0.05 14.87
CA TYR A 44 -0.13 -1.24 15.27
C TYR A 44 -1.18 -2.18 15.88
N PHE A 45 -1.37 -3.37 15.30
CA PHE A 45 -2.46 -4.28 15.67
C PHE A 45 -2.04 -5.75 15.62
N ASP A 46 -2.64 -6.60 16.46
CA ASP A 46 -2.33 -8.04 16.44
C ASP A 46 -3.29 -8.78 15.49
N ASP A 47 -4.62 -8.62 15.63
CA ASP A 47 -5.53 -9.41 14.78
C ASP A 47 -5.78 -8.84 13.38
N CYS A 48 -6.62 -7.82 13.26
CA CYS A 48 -7.12 -7.39 11.95
C CYS A 48 -7.23 -5.88 11.85
N MET A 49 -6.65 -5.30 10.81
CA MET A 49 -6.75 -3.87 10.50
C MET A 49 -7.43 -3.65 9.16
N VAL A 50 -8.38 -2.72 9.12
CA VAL A 50 -8.83 -2.08 7.89
C VAL A 50 -8.62 -0.57 8.00
N MET A 51 -7.91 -0.01 7.02
CA MET A 51 -7.73 1.43 6.90
C MET A 51 -8.29 1.91 5.56
N GLU A 52 -9.14 2.92 5.61
CA GLU A 52 -9.63 3.64 4.45
C GLU A 52 -9.26 5.11 4.60
N SER A 53 -8.71 5.72 3.55
CA SER A 53 -8.41 7.14 3.61
C SER A 53 -8.49 7.87 2.28
N CYS A 54 -8.84 9.16 2.37
CA CYS A 54 -8.83 10.06 1.23
C CYS A 54 -8.10 11.37 1.55
N CYS A 55 -7.20 11.82 0.66
CA CYS A 55 -6.52 13.11 0.83
C CYS A 55 -6.23 13.85 -0.47
N ASP A 56 -6.53 15.15 -0.55
CA ASP A 56 -6.30 15.91 -1.78
C ASP A 56 -4.81 16.23 -1.99
N TYR A 57 -4.04 16.60 -0.96
CA TYR A 57 -2.63 16.96 -1.18
C TYR A 57 -1.59 15.92 -0.79
N CYS A 58 -1.62 15.37 0.43
CA CYS A 58 -0.56 14.47 0.87
C CYS A 58 -1.02 13.46 1.93
N MET A 59 -0.62 12.21 1.76
CA MET A 59 -0.93 11.13 2.69
C MET A 59 0.30 10.30 3.04
N VAL A 60 0.50 10.06 4.34
CA VAL A 60 1.49 9.13 4.87
C VAL A 60 0.77 8.08 5.71
N MET A 61 0.99 6.81 5.37
CA MET A 61 0.45 5.68 6.12
C MET A 61 1.57 4.75 6.55
N GLU A 62 1.61 4.46 7.83
CA GLU A 62 2.47 3.44 8.42
C GLU A 62 1.59 2.48 9.21
N SER A 63 1.75 1.19 8.98
CA SER A 63 0.96 0.19 9.68
C SER A 63 1.69 -1.13 9.87
N CYS A 64 1.42 -1.77 11.01
CA CYS A 64 1.72 -3.18 11.19
C CYS A 64 0.50 -3.96 11.66
N CYS A 65 0.37 -5.19 11.20
CA CYS A 65 -0.67 -6.11 11.65
C CYS A 65 -0.16 -7.55 11.64
N ASP A 66 -0.25 -8.30 12.73
CA ASP A 66 0.25 -9.68 12.73
C ASP A 66 -0.59 -10.56 11.77
N ASN A 67 -1.93 -10.62 11.93
CA ASN A 67 -2.71 -11.51 11.04
C ASN A 67 -3.15 -10.85 9.72
N CYS A 68 -4.08 -9.88 9.72
CA CYS A 68 -4.72 -9.43 8.47
C CYS A 68 -4.79 -7.91 8.32
N MET A 69 -4.30 -7.39 7.19
CA MET A 69 -4.38 -5.98 6.84
C MET A 69 -5.13 -5.75 5.52
N VAL A 70 -6.06 -4.80 5.53
CA VAL A 70 -6.66 -4.24 4.31
C VAL A 70 -6.47 -2.73 4.33
N MET A 71 -5.88 -2.19 3.27
CA MET A 71 -5.61 -0.76 3.14
C MET A 71 -6.15 -0.24 1.82
N GLU A 72 -7.04 0.74 1.91
CA GLU A 72 -7.62 1.46 0.77
C GLU A 72 -7.31 2.95 0.90
N SER A 73 -6.93 3.56 -0.21
CA SER A 73 -6.39 4.91 -0.19
C SER A 73 -6.51 5.61 -1.54
N TYR A 74 -6.97 6.85 -1.47
CA TYR A 74 -7.26 7.66 -2.64
C TYR A 74 -6.78 9.08 -2.41
N GLY A 75 -6.23 9.74 -3.42
CA GLY A 75 -5.89 11.14 -3.28
C GLY A 75 -5.26 11.77 -4.51
N ASP A 76 -5.50 13.06 -4.73
CA ASP A 76 -4.97 13.74 -5.92
C ASP A 76 -3.46 13.97 -5.80
N GLY A 77 -2.93 14.01 -4.58
CA GLY A 77 -1.55 14.42 -4.32
C GLY A 77 -0.56 13.28 -4.12
N SER A 78 0.45 13.52 -3.27
CA SER A 78 1.54 12.54 -3.05
C SER A 78 1.23 11.58 -1.90
N ARG A 79 1.63 10.32 -2.06
CA ARG A 79 1.35 9.26 -1.11
C ARG A 79 2.57 8.42 -0.79
N VAL A 80 2.77 8.17 0.50
CA VAL A 80 3.78 7.25 1.03
C VAL A 80 3.09 6.22 1.90
N THR A 81 3.39 4.94 1.68
CA THR A 81 2.82 3.85 2.45
C THR A 81 3.89 2.84 2.83
N GLU A 82 3.97 2.57 4.12
CA GLU A 82 4.78 1.51 4.70
C GLU A 82 3.87 0.54 5.45
N ALA A 83 3.97 -0.75 5.15
CA ALA A 83 3.12 -1.75 5.77
C ALA A 83 3.84 -3.09 5.99
N TYR A 84 3.71 -3.62 7.21
CA TYR A 84 4.32 -4.87 7.67
C TYR A 84 3.25 -5.80 8.23
N TYR A 85 3.31 -7.09 7.88
CA TYR A 85 2.29 -8.05 8.30
C TYR A 85 2.78 -9.49 8.13
N ASP A 86 2.19 -10.43 8.86
CA ASP A 86 2.60 -11.84 8.79
C ASP A 86 1.68 -12.62 7.82
N ASP A 87 0.36 -12.74 8.07
CA ASP A 87 -0.47 -13.68 7.29
C ASP A 87 -1.02 -13.12 5.96
N PHE A 88 -1.71 -11.97 5.97
CA PHE A 88 -2.39 -11.48 4.76
C PHE A 88 -2.46 -9.97 4.64
N MET A 89 -2.14 -9.46 3.45
CA MET A 89 -2.41 -8.07 3.06
C MET A 89 -3.16 -8.00 1.74
N ARG A 90 -4.11 -7.07 1.74
CA ARG A 90 -4.59 -6.41 0.52
C ARG A 90 -4.31 -4.91 0.61
N MET A 91 -3.62 -4.37 -0.38
CA MET A 91 -3.44 -2.92 -0.53
C MET A 91 -4.03 -2.47 -1.87
N GLU A 92 -4.81 -1.40 -1.82
CA GLU A 92 -5.38 -0.75 -2.98
C GLU A 92 -5.14 0.77 -2.85
N SER A 93 -4.46 1.33 -3.85
CA SER A 93 -3.96 2.70 -3.78
C SER A 93 -4.07 3.43 -5.11
N TYR A 94 -4.61 4.64 -5.07
CA TYR A 94 -4.79 5.51 -6.22
C TYR A 94 -4.24 6.89 -5.88
N CYS A 95 -3.39 7.45 -6.75
CA CYS A 95 -3.08 8.87 -6.65
C CYS A 95 -2.69 9.54 -7.96
N ASP A 96 -3.05 10.81 -8.17
CA ASP A 96 -2.72 11.46 -9.44
C ASP A 96 -1.22 11.79 -9.54
N HIS A 97 -0.58 12.28 -8.46
CA HIS A 97 0.82 12.71 -8.54
C HIS A 97 1.85 11.59 -8.34
N CYS A 98 2.16 11.24 -7.09
CA CYS A 98 3.31 10.38 -6.79
C CYS A 98 2.97 9.35 -5.73
N MET A 99 3.33 8.10 -5.98
CA MET A 99 3.15 6.99 -5.05
C MET A 99 4.47 6.34 -4.65
N VAL A 100 4.67 6.15 -3.36
CA VAL A 100 5.72 5.31 -2.81
C VAL A 100 5.08 4.25 -1.93
N ILE A 101 5.28 2.97 -2.27
CA ILE A 101 4.80 1.83 -1.49
C ILE A 101 5.99 0.97 -1.10
N GLN A 102 6.14 0.73 0.19
CA GLN A 102 7.00 -0.31 0.73
C GLN A 102 6.15 -1.28 1.55
N SER A 103 6.25 -2.56 1.28
CA SER A 103 5.50 -3.53 2.07
C SER A 103 6.12 -4.92 2.14
N TYR A 104 5.99 -5.52 3.32
CA TYR A 104 6.60 -6.78 3.71
C TYR A 104 5.55 -7.71 4.30
N CYS A 105 5.57 -8.96 3.86
CA CYS A 105 4.65 -10.04 4.18
C CYS A 105 5.44 -11.31 4.49
N ASP A 106 4.89 -12.22 5.30
CA ASP A 106 5.42 -13.59 5.36
C ASP A 106 4.60 -14.52 4.43
N ASP A 107 3.27 -14.45 4.45
CA ASP A 107 2.40 -15.40 3.73
C ASP A 107 1.82 -14.86 2.39
N CYS A 108 0.75 -14.07 2.41
CA CYS A 108 0.03 -13.69 1.18
C CYS A 108 -0.14 -12.18 0.98
N LYS A 109 0.32 -11.71 -0.18
CA LYS A 109 0.29 -10.30 -0.57
C LYS A 109 -0.47 -10.07 -1.87
N ILE A 110 -1.45 -9.16 -1.82
CA ILE A 110 -2.13 -8.63 -3.00
C ILE A 110 -2.02 -7.11 -3.01
N MET A 111 -1.49 -6.55 -4.09
CA MET A 111 -1.43 -5.10 -4.30
C MET A 111 -2.02 -4.69 -5.63
N GLU A 112 -2.87 -3.68 -5.60
CA GLU A 112 -3.40 -2.98 -6.75
C GLU A 112 -3.05 -1.50 -6.60
N SER A 113 -2.42 -0.92 -7.62
CA SER A 113 -2.00 0.48 -7.55
C SER A 113 -2.10 1.17 -8.89
N CYS A 114 -2.50 2.44 -8.88
CA CYS A 114 -2.34 3.27 -10.05
C CYS A 114 -2.02 4.73 -9.72
N CYS A 115 -1.29 5.35 -10.63
CA CYS A 115 -0.89 6.75 -10.48
C CYS A 115 -0.55 7.39 -11.83
N ASP A 116 -0.86 8.67 -11.99
CA ASP A 116 -0.61 9.34 -13.26
C ASP A 116 0.90 9.70 -13.42
N ASP A 117 1.53 10.42 -12.48
CA ASP A 117 2.92 10.88 -12.71
C ASP A 117 4.03 9.87 -12.32
N GLY A 118 3.93 9.17 -11.19
CA GLY A 118 5.09 8.36 -10.78
C GLY A 118 4.90 7.37 -9.64
N MET A 119 5.50 6.19 -9.80
CA MET A 119 5.49 5.14 -8.78
C MET A 119 6.87 4.58 -8.47
N LEU A 120 7.15 4.46 -7.18
CA LEU A 120 8.20 3.62 -6.62
C LEU A 120 7.55 2.54 -5.75
N MET A 121 7.81 1.27 -6.06
CA MET A 121 7.33 0.16 -5.25
C MET A 121 8.43 -0.81 -4.87
N GLU A 122 8.47 -1.14 -3.59
CA GLU A 122 9.34 -2.19 -3.03
C GLU A 122 8.47 -3.20 -2.28
N SER A 123 8.62 -4.47 -2.64
CA SER A 123 7.74 -5.53 -2.16
C SER A 123 8.49 -6.81 -1.86
N CYS A 124 8.44 -7.27 -0.61
CA CYS A 124 8.98 -8.58 -0.24
C CYS A 124 7.89 -9.47 0.37
N ASN A 125 7.93 -10.76 0.03
CA ASN A 125 7.09 -11.78 0.64
C ASN A 125 7.79 -13.15 0.65
N ASP A 126 7.57 -13.99 1.66
CA ASP A 126 8.10 -15.35 1.65
C ASP A 126 7.26 -16.28 0.75
N ASP A 127 5.92 -16.21 0.78
CA ASP A 127 5.09 -17.17 0.05
C ASP A 127 4.54 -16.66 -1.31
N LEU A 128 3.52 -15.79 -1.33
CA LEU A 128 2.80 -15.44 -2.57
C LEU A 128 2.61 -13.94 -2.80
N ILE A 129 3.10 -13.43 -3.93
CA ILE A 129 2.86 -12.05 -4.36
C ILE A 129 1.96 -12.01 -5.60
N VAL A 130 0.89 -11.21 -5.54
CA VAL A 130 0.11 -10.78 -6.70
C VAL A 130 0.13 -9.25 -6.75
N MET A 131 0.61 -8.69 -7.86
CA MET A 131 0.69 -7.25 -8.08
C MET A 131 0.07 -6.87 -9.41
N GLU A 132 -0.77 -5.85 -9.39
CA GLU A 132 -1.35 -5.21 -10.56
C GLU A 132 -1.09 -3.70 -10.45
N CYS A 133 -0.41 -3.14 -11.44
CA CYS A 133 -0.04 -1.73 -11.38
C CYS A 133 -0.16 -1.00 -12.73
N TYR A 134 -0.77 0.18 -12.72
CA TYR A 134 -0.99 0.99 -13.92
C TYR A 134 -0.50 2.43 -13.72
N PHE A 135 0.35 2.92 -14.63
CA PHE A 135 0.90 4.26 -14.56
C PHE A 135 0.97 4.94 -15.93
N ASP A 136 0.86 6.26 -15.95
CA ASP A 136 0.98 7.02 -17.20
C ASP A 136 2.45 7.41 -17.48
N ASP A 137 3.18 7.95 -16.51
CA ASP A 137 4.54 8.46 -16.76
C ASP A 137 5.65 7.45 -16.43
N SER A 138 5.97 7.22 -15.16
CA SER A 138 7.15 6.41 -14.79
C SER A 138 6.93 5.46 -13.63
N MET A 139 7.50 4.26 -13.76
CA MET A 139 7.37 3.19 -12.77
C MET A 139 8.72 2.54 -12.49
N VAL A 140 9.07 2.42 -11.20
CA VAL A 140 10.15 1.56 -10.73
C VAL A 140 9.59 0.57 -9.72
N MET A 141 9.76 -0.72 -9.99
CA MET A 141 9.34 -1.78 -9.09
C MET A 141 10.50 -2.71 -8.75
N GLU A 142 10.70 -2.95 -7.46
CA GLU A 142 11.54 -4.02 -6.94
C GLU A 142 10.66 -5.00 -6.16
N SER A 143 10.75 -6.29 -6.48
CA SER A 143 9.96 -7.31 -5.80
C SER A 143 10.70 -8.62 -5.58
N CYS A 144 10.55 -9.21 -4.39
CA CYS A 144 11.13 -10.49 -4.04
C CYS A 144 10.07 -11.40 -3.42
N CYS A 145 9.99 -12.63 -3.92
CA CYS A 145 9.09 -13.66 -3.42
C CYS A 145 9.84 -14.97 -3.15
N GLY A 146 9.61 -15.63 -2.02
CA GLY A 146 10.20 -16.95 -1.74
C GLY A 146 9.59 -18.05 -2.62
N ASP A 147 8.27 -18.10 -2.81
CA ASP A 147 7.63 -19.10 -3.67
C ASP A 147 7.18 -18.53 -5.03
N CYS A 148 5.99 -17.92 -5.11
CA CYS A 148 5.39 -17.53 -6.40
C CYS A 148 5.01 -16.06 -6.51
N MET A 149 5.34 -15.48 -7.66
CA MET A 149 5.01 -14.11 -8.02
C MET A 149 4.16 -14.05 -9.29
N VAL A 150 3.09 -13.25 -9.25
CA VAL A 150 2.32 -12.81 -10.42
C VAL A 150 2.36 -11.30 -10.46
N MET A 151 2.81 -10.75 -11.58
CA MET A 151 2.92 -9.31 -11.79
C MET A 151 2.29 -8.93 -13.12
N GLU A 152 1.34 -8.00 -13.08
CA GLU A 152 0.84 -7.29 -14.25
C GLU A 152 1.18 -5.81 -14.07
N SER A 153 1.91 -5.22 -15.02
CA SER A 153 2.27 -3.81 -14.97
C SER A 153 2.11 -3.12 -16.31
N CYS A 154 1.60 -1.90 -16.29
CA CYS A 154 1.48 -1.06 -17.47
C CYS A 154 2.01 0.35 -17.16
N CYS A 155 2.79 0.89 -18.09
CA CYS A 155 3.33 2.24 -18.01
C CYS A 155 3.14 2.98 -19.34
N GLY A 156 2.80 4.27 -19.35
CA GLY A 156 2.75 5.06 -20.57
C GLY A 156 4.15 5.39 -21.12
N ASP A 157 5.12 5.80 -20.29
CA ASP A 157 6.49 6.08 -20.76
C ASP A 157 7.50 4.99 -20.38
N CYS A 158 8.01 5.03 -19.14
CA CYS A 158 9.19 4.24 -18.72
C CYS A 158 8.89 3.30 -17.56
N MET A 159 9.29 2.03 -17.71
CA MET A 159 9.19 1.02 -16.66
C MET A 159 10.56 0.40 -16.36
N VAL A 160 10.90 0.30 -15.08
CA VAL A 160 12.04 -0.48 -14.57
C VAL A 160 11.50 -1.52 -13.59
N THR A 161 11.75 -2.80 -13.85
CA THR A 161 11.30 -3.87 -12.95
C THR A 161 12.44 -4.82 -12.59
N GLU A 162 12.75 -4.93 -11.31
CA GLU A 162 13.60 -5.99 -10.77
C GLU A 162 12.72 -6.94 -9.96
N SER A 163 12.76 -8.23 -10.30
CA SER A 163 11.97 -9.24 -9.60
C SER A 163 12.74 -10.54 -9.39
N CYS A 164 12.53 -11.15 -8.22
CA CYS A 164 13.07 -12.45 -7.85
C CYS A 164 11.96 -13.35 -7.31
N CYS A 165 11.92 -14.61 -7.75
CA CYS A 165 11.05 -15.66 -7.18
C CYS A 165 11.86 -16.93 -6.93
N GLY A 166 11.57 -17.69 -5.88
CA GLY A 166 12.21 -19.01 -5.67
C GLY A 166 11.64 -20.10 -6.56
N ASP A 167 10.32 -20.13 -6.76
CA ASP A 167 9.64 -21.19 -7.51
C ASP A 167 9.08 -20.73 -8.86
N CYS A 168 8.06 -19.85 -8.87
CA CYS A 168 7.35 -19.47 -10.09
C CYS A 168 7.20 -17.95 -10.26
N MET A 169 7.36 -17.47 -11.48
CA MET A 169 7.06 -16.08 -11.84
C MET A 169 6.23 -16.03 -13.11
N VAL A 170 5.13 -15.28 -13.05
CA VAL A 170 4.34 -14.85 -14.20
C VAL A 170 4.42 -13.34 -14.26
N MET A 171 4.88 -12.80 -15.38
CA MET A 171 5.01 -11.37 -15.60
C MET A 171 4.36 -11.01 -16.92
N ASP A 172 3.45 -10.05 -16.89
CA ASP A 172 2.94 -9.35 -18.05
C ASP A 172 3.23 -7.86 -17.87
N SER A 173 3.99 -7.27 -18.79
CA SER A 173 4.37 -5.87 -18.70
C SER A 173 4.25 -5.17 -20.05
N CYS A 174 3.67 -3.98 -20.00
CA CYS A 174 3.50 -3.10 -21.16
C CYS A 174 4.10 -1.72 -20.86
N SER A 175 4.84 -1.16 -21.82
CA SER A 175 5.27 0.24 -21.78
C SER A 175 5.03 0.92 -23.13
N GLY A 176 4.68 2.21 -23.14
CA GLY A 176 4.59 2.97 -24.39
C GLY A 176 5.95 3.28 -25.02
N ASP A 177 6.99 3.54 -24.20
CA ASP A 177 8.31 3.95 -24.71
C ASP A 177 9.48 3.01 -24.34
N CYS A 178 9.66 2.63 -23.08
CA CYS A 178 10.84 1.85 -22.63
C CYS A 178 10.56 0.86 -21.47
N ILE A 179 11.12 -0.35 -21.57
CA ILE A 179 11.19 -1.38 -20.50
C ILE A 179 12.66 -1.68 -20.18
N TRP A 180 13.02 -1.67 -18.89
CA TRP A 180 14.37 -1.99 -18.39
C TRP A 180 14.36 -3.02 -17.27
#